data_AF-A0A961R432-F1
#
_entry.id   AF-A0A961R432-F1
#
_cell.length_a   1.000
_cell.length_b   1.000
_cell.length_c   1.000
_cell.angle_alpha   90.00
_cell.angle_beta   90.00
_cell.angle_gamma   90.00
#
_symmetry.space_group_name_H-M   'P 1'
#
loop_
_entity.id
_entity.type
_entity.pdbx_description
1 polymer ?
#
loop_
_entity_poly.entity_id
_entity_poly.type
_entity_poly.pdbx_seq_one_letter_code
_entity_poly.pdbx_strand_id
1 'polypeptide(L)'
;MRANSLFVAGERTRRRHQSERRFRLIGLAAVIFGILALIGLLGSILANGASSFRQTYVAVDIFLDPAKLDKSGNRNLDEMAKVTTFGYKPLIEKALEKQIEERGITVEGLKKADAGKLISKEAPASVRNYVLAHPEKLGETVPFDLLVDGRVDGYYKGRVTMESAALDRNVSPEQLLLADELKAAGVLDTRFNWSFF
;
A
#
# COMPACT_ATOMS: atom_id res chain seq x y z
N MET A 1 -27.94 48.04 -65.38
CA MET A 1 -27.07 48.25 -64.20
C MET A 1 -27.85 47.83 -62.95
N ARG A 2 -27.44 46.76 -62.25
CA ARG A 2 -27.95 46.45 -60.90
C ARG A 2 -26.86 46.82 -59.90
N ALA A 3 -27.16 47.78 -59.04
CA ALA A 3 -26.26 48.22 -57.98
C ALA A 3 -26.16 47.11 -56.93
N ASN A 4 -25.01 46.43 -56.86
CA ASN A 4 -24.72 45.54 -55.74
C ASN A 4 -24.37 46.42 -54.53
N SER A 5 -25.24 46.39 -53.52
CA SER A 5 -25.09 47.12 -52.26
C SER A 5 -23.79 46.73 -51.55
N LEU A 6 -22.98 47.75 -51.22
CA LEU A 6 -21.74 47.63 -50.44
C LEU A 6 -22.00 47.24 -48.96
N PHE A 7 -23.26 47.19 -48.53
CA PHE A 7 -23.65 46.87 -47.16
C PHE A 7 -24.06 45.40 -46.95
N VAL A 8 -24.06 44.58 -48.00
CA VAL A 8 -24.40 43.15 -47.90
C VAL A 8 -23.11 42.34 -47.99
N ALA A 9 -22.72 41.70 -46.89
CA ALA A 9 -21.56 40.82 -46.84
C ALA A 9 -21.68 39.73 -47.93
N GLY A 10 -20.87 39.81 -48.98
CA GLY A 10 -20.91 38.87 -50.10
C GLY A 10 -20.71 37.41 -49.67
N GLU A 11 -21.29 36.46 -50.41
CA GLU A 11 -21.28 35.04 -50.05
C GLU A 11 -19.88 34.46 -49.75
N ARG A 12 -18.84 34.96 -50.42
CA ARG A 12 -17.43 34.56 -50.19
C ARG A 12 -16.92 35.00 -48.81
N THR A 13 -17.28 36.21 -48.37
CA THR A 13 -16.92 36.75 -47.05
C THR A 13 -17.61 35.95 -45.94
N ARG A 14 -18.90 35.64 -46.12
CA ARG A 14 -19.68 34.80 -45.18
C ARG A 14 -19.12 33.38 -45.08
N ARG A 15 -18.73 32.75 -46.20
CA ARG A 15 -18.10 31.40 -46.19
C ARG A 15 -16.77 31.38 -45.45
N ARG A 16 -15.92 32.40 -45.64
CA ARG A 16 -14.63 32.51 -44.94
C ARG A 16 -14.79 32.71 -43.42
N HIS A 17 -15.73 33.55 -43.00
CA HIS A 17 -15.99 33.74 -41.57
C HIS A 17 -16.53 32.48 -40.89
N GLN A 18 -17.26 31.62 -41.61
CA GLN A 18 -17.73 30.34 -41.08
C GLN A 18 -16.61 29.32 -40.90
N SER A 19 -15.68 29.20 -41.87
CA SER A 19 -14.52 28.30 -41.73
C SER A 19 -13.58 28.77 -40.61
N GLU A 20 -13.36 30.08 -40.50
CA GLU A 20 -12.54 30.68 -39.44
C GLU A 20 -13.14 30.47 -38.04
N ARG A 21 -14.47 30.60 -37.89
CA ARG A 21 -15.15 30.28 -36.62
C ARG A 21 -15.02 28.80 -36.25
N ARG A 22 -15.17 27.88 -37.21
CA ARG A 22 -15.00 26.45 -36.97
C ARG A 22 -13.57 26.11 -36.57
N PHE A 23 -12.58 26.66 -37.27
CA PHE A 23 -11.17 26.48 -36.92
C PHE A 23 -10.85 26.99 -35.51
N ARG A 24 -11.33 28.19 -35.16
CA ARG A 24 -11.19 28.74 -33.81
C ARG A 24 -11.88 27.91 -32.74
N LEU A 25 -13.08 27.40 -32.99
CA LEU A 25 -13.81 26.53 -32.06
C LEU A 25 -13.10 25.19 -31.85
N ILE A 26 -12.60 24.56 -32.93
CA ILE A 26 -11.84 23.31 -32.84
C ILE A 26 -10.52 23.53 -32.09
N GLY A 27 -9.81 24.63 -32.39
CA GLY A 27 -8.59 25.00 -31.67
C GLY A 27 -8.83 25.24 -30.18
N LEU A 28 -9.88 25.99 -29.84
CA LEU A 28 -10.29 26.21 -28.44
C LEU A 28 -10.67 24.90 -27.75
N ALA A 29 -11.45 24.03 -28.41
CA ALA A 29 -11.81 22.72 -27.88
C ALA A 29 -10.58 21.84 -27.62
N ALA A 30 -9.60 21.85 -28.54
CA ALA A 30 -8.34 21.11 -28.37
C ALA A 30 -7.53 21.61 -27.17
N VAL A 31 -7.43 22.94 -26.98
CA VAL A 31 -6.75 23.54 -25.81
C VAL A 31 -7.47 23.17 -24.51
N ILE A 32 -8.80 23.28 -24.47
CA ILE A 32 -9.61 22.91 -23.29
C ILE A 32 -9.40 21.44 -22.96
N PHE A 33 -9.45 20.55 -23.97
CA PHE A 33 -9.21 19.13 -23.78
C PHE A 33 -7.81 18.85 -23.22
N GLY A 34 -6.78 19.54 -23.73
CA GLY A 34 -5.42 19.43 -23.22
C GLY A 34 -5.31 19.86 -21.75
N ILE A 35 -5.97 20.97 -21.36
CA ILE A 35 -6.01 21.44 -19.97
C ILE A 35 -6.73 20.43 -19.07
N LEU A 36 -7.88 19.89 -19.50
CA LEU A 36 -8.62 18.89 -18.73
C LEU A 36 -7.81 17.60 -18.56
N ALA A 37 -7.12 17.14 -19.60
CA ALA A 37 -6.23 15.99 -19.52
C ALA A 37 -5.08 16.24 -18.52
N LEU A 38 -4.48 17.43 -18.55
CA LEU A 38 -3.41 17.81 -17.60
C LEU A 38 -3.92 17.85 -16.15
N ILE A 39 -5.09 18.45 -15.91
CA ILE A 39 -5.72 18.48 -14.58
C ILE A 39 -6.02 17.06 -14.10
N GLY A 40 -6.57 16.22 -14.98
CA GLY A 40 -6.84 14.81 -14.67
C GLY A 40 -5.57 14.03 -14.32
N LEU A 41 -4.50 14.22 -15.09
CA LEU A 41 -3.20 13.59 -14.82
C LEU A 41 -2.62 14.05 -13.49
N LEU A 42 -2.60 15.35 -13.22
CA LEU A 42 -2.07 15.90 -11.98
C LEU A 42 -2.90 15.44 -10.78
N GLY A 43 -4.23 15.45 -10.88
CA GLY A 43 -5.13 14.94 -9.86
C GLY A 43 -4.90 13.46 -9.57
N SER A 44 -4.69 12.64 -10.60
CA SER A 44 -4.35 11.22 -10.45
C SER A 44 -3.01 11.01 -9.74
N ILE A 45 -1.97 11.75 -10.11
CA ILE A 45 -0.65 11.66 -9.48
C ILE A 45 -0.74 12.04 -7.99
N LEU A 46 -1.42 13.14 -7.66
CA LEU A 46 -1.59 13.59 -6.28
C LEU A 46 -2.41 12.60 -5.44
N ALA A 47 -3.52 12.09 -5.98
CA ALA A 47 -4.36 11.12 -5.28
C ALA A 47 -3.61 9.81 -4.98
N ASN A 48 -2.88 9.30 -5.97
CA ASN A 48 -2.07 8.09 -5.80
C ASN A 48 -0.92 8.33 -4.81
N GLY A 49 -0.25 9.47 -4.88
CA GLY A 49 0.84 9.84 -3.99
C GLY A 49 0.39 10.05 -2.54
N ALA A 50 -0.79 10.64 -2.31
CA ALA A 50 -1.35 10.88 -0.98
C ALA A 50 -1.48 9.59 -0.16
N SER A 51 -1.76 8.47 -0.82
CA SER A 51 -1.90 7.16 -0.17
C SER A 51 -0.57 6.62 0.39
N SER A 52 0.57 7.02 -0.16
CA SER A 52 1.90 6.57 0.29
C SER A 52 2.29 7.09 1.66
N PHE A 53 1.71 8.23 2.08
CA PHE A 53 1.96 8.82 3.39
C PHE A 53 1.24 8.11 4.54
N ARG A 54 0.36 7.15 4.24
CA ARG A 54 -0.26 6.30 5.26
C ARG A 54 0.33 4.92 5.13
N GLN A 55 0.45 4.19 6.24
CA GLN A 55 0.90 2.81 6.21
C GLN A 55 0.24 2.03 7.33
N THR A 56 -0.11 0.79 7.03
CA THR A 56 -0.76 -0.11 7.98
C THR A 56 0.29 -0.94 8.70
N TYR A 57 0.21 -0.93 10.04
CA TYR A 57 1.10 -1.65 10.94
C TYR A 57 0.31 -2.66 11.75
N VAL A 58 0.96 -3.78 12.06
CA VAL A 58 0.50 -4.82 12.99
C VAL A 58 1.39 -4.82 14.21
N ALA A 59 0.80 -4.65 15.39
CA ALA A 59 1.50 -4.75 16.67
C ALA A 59 1.59 -6.22 17.10
N VAL A 60 2.80 -6.76 17.14
CA VAL A 60 3.04 -8.17 17.47
C VAL A 60 4.08 -8.29 18.57
N ASP A 61 3.74 -9.04 19.61
CA ASP A 61 4.64 -9.37 20.73
C ASP A 61 5.50 -10.58 20.37
N ILE A 62 6.76 -10.33 20.00
CA ILE A 62 7.65 -11.38 19.46
C ILE A 62 8.62 -11.83 20.55
N PHE A 63 8.57 -13.12 20.87
CA PHE A 63 9.57 -13.76 21.71
C PHE A 63 10.86 -14.02 20.93
N LEU A 64 11.94 -13.37 21.36
CA LEU A 64 13.25 -13.47 20.72
C LEU A 64 13.99 -14.71 21.23
N ASP A 65 13.64 -15.87 20.67
CA ASP A 65 14.17 -17.18 21.09
C ASP A 65 15.70 -17.29 20.89
N PRO A 66 16.50 -17.35 21.98
CA PRO A 66 17.95 -17.47 21.90
C PRO A 66 18.37 -18.75 21.18
N ALA A 67 17.63 -19.86 21.33
CA ALA A 67 18.00 -21.14 20.72
C ALA A 67 17.97 -21.09 19.18
N LYS A 68 17.20 -20.16 18.60
CA LYS A 68 17.10 -19.97 17.15
C LYS A 68 17.99 -18.85 16.64
N LEU A 69 18.16 -17.80 17.42
CA LEU A 69 18.84 -16.57 17.01
C LEU A 69 20.32 -16.54 17.39
N ASP A 70 20.72 -17.29 18.41
CA ASP A 70 22.09 -17.41 18.91
C ASP A 70 22.38 -18.86 19.33
N LYS A 71 22.70 -19.70 18.36
CA LYS A 71 22.97 -21.14 18.58
C LYS A 71 24.17 -21.40 19.48
N SER A 72 25.11 -20.46 19.54
CA SER A 72 26.34 -20.55 20.33
C SER A 72 26.14 -20.01 21.76
N GLY A 73 25.07 -19.24 21.99
CA GLY A 73 24.76 -18.62 23.28
C GLY A 73 25.77 -17.55 23.72
N ASN A 74 26.61 -17.07 22.81
CA ASN A 74 27.72 -16.15 23.08
C ASN A 74 27.37 -14.69 22.76
N ARG A 75 26.15 -14.42 22.25
CA ARG A 75 25.66 -13.12 21.79
C ARG A 75 26.62 -12.40 20.85
N ASN A 76 27.40 -13.16 20.08
CA ASN A 76 28.38 -12.60 19.17
C ASN A 76 27.67 -12.02 17.93
N LEU A 77 27.84 -10.72 17.69
CA LEU A 77 27.24 -10.02 16.54
C LEU A 77 27.60 -10.68 15.21
N ASP A 78 28.83 -11.17 15.03
CA ASP A 78 29.27 -11.76 13.76
C ASP A 78 28.58 -13.10 13.48
N GLU A 79 28.18 -13.82 14.53
CA GLU A 79 27.45 -15.09 14.42
C GLU A 79 25.95 -14.84 14.25
N MET A 80 25.39 -13.92 15.04
CA MET A 80 23.99 -13.51 14.93
C MET A 80 23.69 -12.87 13.56
N ALA A 81 24.63 -12.12 13.01
CA ALA A 81 24.49 -11.52 11.67
C ALA A 81 24.37 -12.59 10.57
N LYS A 82 24.88 -13.81 10.77
CA LYS A 82 24.72 -14.92 9.83
C LYS A 82 23.30 -15.48 9.82
N VAL A 83 22.51 -15.24 10.87
CA VAL A 83 21.08 -15.57 10.86
C VAL A 83 20.38 -14.61 9.90
N THR A 84 19.96 -15.15 8.77
CA THR A 84 19.22 -14.40 7.74
C THR A 84 17.77 -14.18 8.18
N THR A 85 17.04 -13.37 7.41
CA THR A 85 15.60 -13.11 7.60
C THR A 85 14.75 -14.37 7.70
N PHE A 86 15.19 -15.49 7.10
CA PHE A 86 14.52 -16.80 7.21
C PHE A 86 14.48 -17.35 8.64
N GLY A 87 15.44 -17.01 9.51
CA GLY A 87 15.42 -17.42 10.91
C GLY A 87 14.39 -16.67 11.75
N TYR A 88 14.09 -15.43 11.37
CA TYR A 88 13.17 -14.54 12.09
C TYR A 88 11.72 -14.74 11.66
N LYS A 89 11.47 -15.05 10.38
CA LYS A 89 10.12 -15.23 9.85
C LYS A 89 9.25 -16.19 10.69
N PRO A 90 9.70 -17.40 11.06
CA PRO A 90 8.88 -18.32 11.88
C PRO A 90 8.61 -17.84 13.31
N LEU A 91 9.43 -16.92 13.85
CA LEU A 91 9.17 -16.33 15.16
C LEU A 91 8.01 -15.35 15.08
N ILE A 92 7.99 -14.53 14.03
CA ILE A 92 6.93 -13.56 13.78
C ILE A 92 5.62 -14.27 13.47
N GLU A 93 5.62 -15.27 12.58
CA GLU A 93 4.41 -16.02 12.23
C GLU A 93 3.79 -16.69 13.46
N LYS A 94 4.61 -17.35 14.29
CA LYS A 94 4.14 -17.97 15.53
C LYS A 94 3.62 -16.96 16.55
N ALA A 95 4.27 -15.81 16.66
CA ALA A 95 3.83 -14.75 17.57
C ALA A 95 2.45 -14.21 17.15
N LEU A 96 2.26 -13.95 15.84
CA LEU A 96 0.98 -13.51 15.31
C LEU A 96 -0.10 -14.60 15.46
N GLU A 97 0.21 -15.86 15.16
CA GLU A 97 -0.72 -16.99 15.36
C GLU A 97 -1.16 -17.09 16.82
N LYS A 98 -0.23 -17.00 17.77
CA LYS A 98 -0.53 -17.00 19.21
C LYS A 98 -1.45 -15.84 19.59
N GLN A 99 -1.17 -14.64 19.10
CA GLN A 99 -1.97 -13.45 19.41
C GLN A 99 -3.38 -13.51 18.82
N ILE A 100 -3.54 -14.10 17.63
CA ILE A 100 -4.85 -14.39 17.01
C ILE A 100 -5.63 -15.39 17.88
N GLU A 101 -4.97 -16.49 18.30
CA GLU A 101 -5.58 -17.52 19.15
C GLU A 101 -6.00 -16.98 20.53
N GLU A 102 -5.14 -16.21 21.19
CA GLU A 102 -5.42 -15.59 22.49
C GLU A 102 -6.63 -14.65 22.45
N ARG A 103 -6.87 -14.01 21.30
CA ARG A 103 -7.98 -13.10 21.09
C ARG A 103 -9.23 -13.80 20.54
N GLY A 104 -9.16 -15.11 20.28
CA GLY A 104 -10.28 -15.89 19.75
C GLY A 104 -10.68 -15.51 18.32
N ILE A 105 -9.80 -14.84 17.57
CA ILE A 105 -10.10 -14.41 16.21
C ILE A 105 -10.00 -15.64 15.30
N THR A 106 -11.10 -16.03 14.70
CA THR A 106 -11.14 -17.15 13.74
C THR A 106 -11.90 -16.74 12.50
N VAL A 107 -11.28 -16.91 11.34
CA VAL A 107 -11.91 -16.69 10.04
C VAL A 107 -12.10 -18.05 9.37
N GLU A 108 -13.34 -18.36 9.03
CA GLU A 108 -13.70 -19.61 8.38
C GLU A 108 -13.00 -19.72 7.02
N GLY A 109 -12.35 -20.85 6.75
CA GLY A 109 -11.62 -21.08 5.50
C GLY A 109 -10.17 -20.59 5.47
N LEU A 110 -9.71 -19.83 6.46
CA LEU A 110 -8.32 -19.38 6.55
C LEU A 110 -7.45 -20.38 7.32
N LYS A 111 -6.35 -20.85 6.71
CA LYS A 111 -5.36 -21.66 7.43
C LYS A 111 -4.49 -20.74 8.30
N LYS A 112 -4.07 -21.21 9.47
CA LYS A 112 -3.17 -20.47 10.38
C LYS A 112 -1.90 -19.97 9.67
N ALA A 113 -1.31 -20.81 8.82
CA ALA A 113 -0.14 -20.46 8.00
C ALA A 113 -0.38 -19.30 7.01
N ASP A 114 -1.63 -19.03 6.62
CA ASP A 114 -1.97 -17.92 5.73
C ASP A 114 -2.10 -16.58 6.47
N ALA A 115 -2.25 -16.60 7.81
CA ALA A 115 -2.18 -15.40 8.64
C ALA A 115 -0.76 -14.79 8.64
N GLY A 116 0.27 -15.64 8.57
CA GLY A 116 1.66 -15.19 8.44
C GLY A 116 1.93 -14.34 7.18
N LYS A 117 1.14 -14.55 6.12
CA LYS A 117 1.23 -13.77 4.87
C LYS A 117 0.60 -12.37 4.98
N LEU A 118 -0.09 -12.05 6.08
CA LEU A 118 -0.57 -10.69 6.34
C LEU A 118 0.57 -9.74 6.69
N ILE A 119 1.72 -10.26 7.12
CA ILE A 119 2.89 -9.47 7.47
C ILE A 119 3.75 -9.25 6.22
N SER A 120 4.34 -8.07 6.13
CA SER A 120 5.29 -7.73 5.07
C SER A 120 6.47 -8.69 5.03
N LYS A 121 6.92 -9.01 3.82
CA LYS A 121 8.16 -9.78 3.57
C LYS A 121 9.41 -9.09 4.12
N GLU A 122 9.33 -7.80 4.40
CA GLU A 122 10.42 -6.99 4.96
C GLU A 122 10.45 -7.02 6.51
N ALA A 123 9.35 -7.40 7.17
CA ALA A 123 9.26 -7.41 8.62
C ALA A 123 10.36 -8.25 9.32
N PRO A 124 10.76 -9.44 8.80
CA PRO A 124 11.89 -10.17 9.38
C PRO A 124 13.21 -9.42 9.35
N ALA A 125 13.42 -8.53 8.36
CA ALA A 125 14.60 -7.69 8.31
C ALA A 125 14.57 -6.60 9.39
N SER A 126 13.41 -5.98 9.62
CA SER A 126 13.21 -5.01 10.71
C SER A 126 13.52 -5.62 12.07
N VAL A 127 12.97 -6.82 12.35
CA VAL A 127 13.25 -7.54 13.61
C VAL A 127 14.72 -7.92 13.71
N ARG A 128 15.34 -8.44 12.63
CA ARG A 128 16.77 -8.76 12.61
C ARG A 128 17.63 -7.54 12.94
N ASN A 129 17.36 -6.40 12.32
CA ASN A 129 18.12 -5.18 12.55
C ASN A 129 18.00 -4.72 14.00
N TYR A 130 16.81 -4.83 14.59
CA TYR A 130 16.60 -4.56 16.01
C TYR A 130 17.42 -5.50 16.92
N VAL A 131 17.37 -6.81 16.66
CA VAL A 131 18.11 -7.81 17.45
C VAL A 131 19.63 -7.62 17.35
N LEU A 132 20.14 -7.26 16.18
CA LEU A 132 21.58 -6.97 16.01
C LEU A 132 22.00 -5.67 16.69
N ALA A 133 21.12 -4.68 16.76
CA ALA A 133 21.36 -3.45 17.50
C ALA A 133 21.23 -3.63 19.02
N HIS A 134 20.41 -4.60 19.47
CA HIS A 134 20.12 -4.86 20.88
C HIS A 134 20.25 -6.36 21.24
N PRO A 135 21.46 -6.96 21.17
CA PRO A 135 21.65 -8.39 21.47
C PRO A 135 21.27 -8.77 22.89
N GLU A 136 21.26 -7.81 23.82
CA GLU A 136 20.87 -8.00 25.22
C GLU A 136 19.40 -8.39 25.38
N LYS A 137 18.55 -8.05 24.41
CA LYS A 137 17.10 -8.33 24.39
C LYS A 137 16.76 -9.77 23.99
N LEU A 138 17.75 -10.59 23.65
CA LEU A 138 17.54 -12.02 23.40
C LEU A 138 17.00 -12.72 24.66
N GLY A 139 15.92 -13.48 24.49
CA GLY A 139 15.20 -14.16 25.56
C GLY A 139 14.04 -13.36 26.15
N GLU A 140 13.79 -12.14 25.66
CA GLU A 140 12.62 -11.33 26.04
C GLU A 140 11.52 -11.38 24.97
N THR A 141 10.29 -11.12 25.39
CA THR A 141 9.18 -10.80 24.48
C THR A 141 9.17 -9.29 24.27
N VAL A 142 9.34 -8.86 23.03
CA VAL A 142 9.40 -7.43 22.68
C VAL A 142 8.25 -7.09 21.74
N PRO A 143 7.51 -6.00 21.98
CA PRO A 143 6.48 -5.52 21.07
C PRO A 143 7.11 -4.91 19.82
N PHE A 144 6.64 -5.30 18.64
CA PHE A 144 7.05 -4.72 17.36
C PHE A 144 5.86 -4.21 16.57
N ASP A 145 6.00 -3.00 16.02
CA ASP A 145 5.11 -2.48 14.98
C ASP A 145 5.64 -2.91 13.61
N LEU A 146 5.10 -4.00 13.07
CA LEU A 146 5.52 -4.54 11.79
C LEU A 146 4.62 -4.06 10.66
N LEU A 147 5.21 -3.91 9.48
CA LEU A 147 4.43 -3.59 8.28
C LEU A 147 3.58 -4.78 7.85
N VAL A 148 2.37 -4.51 7.39
CA VAL A 148 1.53 -5.53 6.73
C VAL A 148 1.93 -5.71 5.27
N ASP A 149 1.46 -6.79 4.65
CA ASP A 149 1.63 -7.05 3.23
C ASP A 149 1.02 -5.92 2.37
N GLY A 150 1.67 -5.63 1.24
CA GLY A 150 1.29 -4.51 0.37
C GLY A 150 -0.14 -4.59 -0.17
N ARG A 151 -0.73 -5.78 -0.31
CA ARG A 151 -2.13 -5.94 -0.72
C ARG A 151 -3.10 -5.62 0.41
N VAL A 152 -2.78 -6.03 1.63
CA VAL A 152 -3.56 -5.70 2.84
C VAL A 152 -3.48 -4.20 3.14
N ASP A 153 -2.30 -3.61 3.03
CA ASP A 153 -2.15 -2.14 3.13
C ASP A 153 -2.90 -1.42 1.99
N GLY A 154 -2.85 -2.00 0.77
CA GLY A 154 -3.63 -1.55 -0.38
C GLY A 154 -5.14 -1.55 -0.14
N TYR A 155 -5.65 -2.54 0.59
CA TYR A 155 -7.07 -2.64 0.96
C TYR A 155 -7.49 -1.47 1.84
N TYR A 156 -6.74 -1.15 2.89
CA TYR A 156 -7.01 0.02 3.74
C TYR A 156 -6.81 1.37 3.06
N LYS A 157 -6.09 1.39 1.93
CA LYS A 157 -5.92 2.57 1.07
C LYS A 157 -6.94 2.64 -0.07
N GLY A 158 -7.88 1.68 -0.17
CA GLY A 158 -8.90 1.62 -1.21
C GLY A 158 -8.40 1.17 -2.59
N ARG A 159 -7.17 0.65 -2.69
CA ARG A 159 -6.57 0.13 -3.94
C ARG A 159 -6.88 -1.35 -4.20
N VAL A 160 -7.26 -2.08 -3.15
CA VAL A 160 -7.68 -3.48 -3.21
C VAL A 160 -9.10 -3.55 -2.65
N THR A 161 -9.97 -4.30 -3.31
CA THR A 161 -11.31 -4.66 -2.85
C THR A 161 -11.42 -6.17 -2.63
N MET A 162 -12.46 -6.61 -1.92
CA MET A 162 -12.76 -8.04 -1.75
C MET A 162 -12.89 -8.76 -3.11
N GLU A 163 -13.50 -8.10 -4.12
CA GLU A 163 -13.64 -8.67 -5.46
C GLU A 163 -12.28 -8.80 -6.16
N SER A 164 -11.43 -7.78 -6.03
CA SER A 164 -10.09 -7.83 -6.61
C SER A 164 -9.21 -8.89 -5.92
N ALA A 165 -9.39 -9.11 -4.62
CA ALA A 165 -8.67 -10.11 -3.84
C ALA A 165 -9.08 -11.53 -4.25
N ALA A 166 -10.36 -11.77 -4.57
CA ALA A 166 -10.82 -13.06 -5.07
C ALA A 166 -10.14 -13.47 -6.40
N LEU A 167 -9.63 -12.49 -7.16
CA LEU A 167 -8.93 -12.70 -8.44
C LEU A 167 -7.40 -12.58 -8.30
N ASP A 168 -6.88 -12.22 -7.13
CA ASP A 168 -5.45 -12.05 -6.89
C ASP A 168 -4.81 -13.37 -6.43
N ARG A 169 -3.54 -13.57 -6.79
CA ARG A 169 -2.72 -14.70 -6.31
C ARG A 169 -1.97 -14.38 -5.03
N ASN A 170 -1.89 -13.10 -4.64
CA ASN A 170 -1.07 -12.62 -3.53
C ASN A 170 -1.87 -12.35 -2.26
N VAL A 171 -3.19 -12.18 -2.36
CA VAL A 171 -4.10 -11.96 -1.23
C VAL A 171 -5.40 -12.69 -1.48
N SER A 172 -6.06 -13.18 -0.43
CA SER A 172 -7.41 -13.75 -0.51
C SER A 172 -8.44 -12.90 0.25
N PRO A 173 -9.73 -13.00 -0.06
CA PRO A 173 -10.78 -12.31 0.70
C PRO A 173 -10.77 -12.65 2.19
N GLU A 174 -10.48 -13.90 2.54
CA GLU A 174 -10.41 -14.37 3.93
C GLU A 174 -9.25 -13.71 4.69
N GLN A 175 -8.15 -13.40 4.00
CA GLN A 175 -7.04 -12.64 4.59
C GLN A 175 -7.44 -11.19 4.87
N LEU A 176 -8.23 -10.57 4.00
CA LEU A 176 -8.74 -9.23 4.24
C LEU A 176 -9.74 -9.21 5.41
N LEU A 177 -10.61 -10.21 5.52
CA LEU A 177 -11.49 -10.37 6.68
C LEU A 177 -10.70 -10.54 7.98
N LEU A 178 -9.64 -11.36 7.98
CA LEU A 178 -8.77 -11.47 9.15
C LEU A 178 -8.10 -10.14 9.49
N ALA A 179 -7.69 -9.38 8.49
CA ALA A 179 -7.15 -8.04 8.72
C ALA A 179 -8.19 -7.12 9.36
N ASP A 180 -9.45 -7.15 8.92
CA ASP A 180 -10.51 -6.33 9.52
C ASP A 180 -10.78 -6.70 10.98
N GLU A 181 -10.82 -8.00 11.31
CA GLU A 181 -10.96 -8.48 12.69
C GLU A 181 -9.78 -8.04 13.57
N LEU A 182 -8.55 -8.17 13.06
CA LEU A 182 -7.35 -7.70 13.75
C LEU A 182 -7.35 -6.18 13.98
N LYS A 183 -7.92 -5.41 13.04
CA LYS A 183 -8.08 -3.97 13.19
C LYS A 183 -9.15 -3.62 14.22
N ALA A 184 -10.28 -4.33 14.20
CA ALA A 184 -11.33 -4.19 15.21
C ALA A 184 -10.82 -4.51 16.61
N ALA A 185 -9.90 -5.49 16.73
CA ALA A 185 -9.21 -5.84 17.97
C ALA A 185 -8.10 -4.85 18.38
N GLY A 186 -7.83 -3.81 17.59
CA GLY A 186 -6.78 -2.81 17.85
C GLY A 186 -5.35 -3.34 17.68
N VAL A 187 -5.17 -4.49 17.02
CA VAL A 187 -3.86 -5.06 16.69
C VAL A 187 -3.29 -4.46 15.43
N LEU A 188 -4.16 -4.13 14.47
CA LEU A 188 -3.82 -3.43 13.24
C LEU A 188 -4.23 -1.97 13.32
N ASP A 189 -3.33 -1.08 12.89
CA ASP A 189 -3.64 0.35 12.76
C ASP A 189 -3.03 0.95 11.50
N THR A 190 -3.74 1.90 10.90
CA THR A 190 -3.28 2.65 9.72
C THR A 190 -2.91 4.06 10.15
N ARG A 191 -1.62 4.36 10.20
CA ARG A 191 -1.09 5.64 10.67
C ARG A 191 -0.33 6.39 9.58
N PHE A 192 -0.08 7.67 9.82
CA PHE A 192 0.79 8.46 8.94
C PHE A 192 2.24 7.96 9.07
N ASN A 193 2.87 7.65 7.95
CA ASN A 193 4.25 7.21 7.94
C ASN A 193 5.19 8.43 7.87
N TRP A 194 5.71 8.82 9.03
CA TRP A 194 6.69 9.91 9.15
C TRP A 194 8.10 9.52 8.69
N SER A 195 8.41 8.23 8.49
CA SER A 195 9.76 7.81 8.06
C SER A 195 10.11 8.18 6.62
N PHE A 196 9.16 8.77 5.89
CA PHE A 196 9.37 9.35 4.57
C PHE A 196 10.11 10.70 4.59
N PHE A 197 10.21 11.38 5.74
CA PHE A 197 10.82 12.70 5.91
C PHE A 197 12.16 12.65 6.62
#